data_AF-A0A9D1NMP0-F1
#
_entry.id   AF-A0A9D1NMP0-F1
#
_cell.length_a   1.000
_cell.length_b   1.000
_cell.length_c   1.000
_cell.angle_alpha   90.00
_cell.angle_beta   90.00
_cell.angle_gamma   90.00
#
_symmetry.space_group_name_H-M   'P 1'
#
loop_
_entity.id
_entity.type
_entity.pdbx_description
1 polymer ?
#
loop_
_entity_poly.entity_id
_entity_poly.type
_entity_poly.pdbx_seq_one_letter_code
_entity_poly.pdbx_strand_id
1 'polypeptide(L)'
;VYKRQAQGLWAGRPRGNFRFKARLEGSHSLVHNELGAVRGQVGYTRDNAPESLYAMDKAEGALLRACATLAQADPGLPERLRWPYIPYADYAALVAEAVARINDRTEHALEGWEEQGFVTGSFRLGPREPWRDLADLDALPEGMRGAILAQLRADRAFMPVILGEGLALRGTVSDRLEIKVKDPAIDYAATVAAIVRGPDGVERLLARGQAVLVWVNPLEPLVAYLAEPTKDGPRYLGTAPVMAPAHQDDAAAIAESLKIRAKVQALERAAILPAAQAAAERKRADDAWNREQLAAAREAAKAPGMRPGRGQALEGLAAPAPEGPAQDLDALAPGAPAPAPALTLKDFL
;
A
#
# COMPACT_ATOMS: atom_id res chain seq x y z
N VAL A 1 4.93 10.74 15.73
CA VAL A 1 3.90 11.57 16.42
C VAL A 1 4.59 12.52 17.40
N TYR A 2 4.85 13.75 16.97
CA TYR A 2 5.64 14.76 17.68
C TYR A 2 4.78 15.57 18.67
N LYS A 3 5.29 15.88 19.87
CA LYS A 3 4.68 16.84 20.81
C LYS A 3 5.72 17.42 21.77
N ARG A 4 5.83 18.75 21.87
CA ARG A 4 6.74 19.47 22.80
C ARG A 4 6.00 19.99 24.05
N GLN A 5 6.58 19.89 25.25
CA GLN A 5 6.16 20.64 26.47
C GLN A 5 7.35 21.41 27.09
N ALA A 6 7.06 22.54 27.75
CA ALA A 6 8.04 23.41 28.42
C ALA A 6 7.88 23.25 29.94
N GLN A 7 8.97 23.16 30.68
CA GLN A 7 8.95 23.28 32.13
C GLN A 7 8.91 24.76 32.54
N GLY A 8 8.08 25.09 33.53
CA GLY A 8 7.94 26.44 34.09
C GLY A 8 6.54 27.08 34.06
N LEU A 9 5.49 26.35 33.69
CA LEU A 9 4.12 26.89 33.63
C LEU A 9 3.16 26.18 34.59
N TRP A 10 2.31 26.97 35.24
CA TRP A 10 1.24 26.52 36.13
C TRP A 10 0.21 25.67 35.40
N ALA A 11 -0.32 24.66 36.09
CA ALA A 11 -1.22 23.67 35.50
C ALA A 11 -2.59 24.25 35.13
N GLY A 12 -2.89 24.33 33.84
CA GLY A 12 -4.24 24.57 33.31
C GLY A 12 -4.48 23.78 32.03
N ARG A 13 -5.64 23.10 31.93
CA ARG A 13 -6.19 22.59 30.65
C ARG A 13 -7.13 23.67 30.10
N PRO A 14 -6.91 24.16 28.87
CA PRO A 14 -7.36 23.43 27.69
C PRO A 14 -6.30 23.30 26.57
N ARG A 15 -6.55 22.35 25.67
CA ARG A 15 -5.65 21.81 24.66
C ARG A 15 -5.41 22.77 23.47
N GLY A 16 -4.78 23.91 23.71
CA GLY A 16 -4.26 24.81 22.67
C GLY A 16 -2.74 24.92 22.78
N ASN A 17 -2.01 24.45 21.77
CA ASN A 17 -0.55 24.54 21.74
C ASN A 17 -0.12 26.01 21.56
N PHE A 18 0.38 26.67 22.61
CA PHE A 18 0.95 28.02 22.55
C PHE A 18 2.26 28.10 21.71
N ARG A 19 2.74 26.97 21.19
CA ARG A 19 4.02 26.82 20.48
C ARG A 19 3.89 26.54 18.98
N PHE A 20 2.80 26.92 18.30
CA PHE A 20 2.65 26.60 16.87
C PHE A 20 2.22 27.73 15.94
N LYS A 21 1.86 28.90 16.49
CA LYS A 21 1.65 30.08 15.68
C LYS A 21 2.73 31.08 16.05
N ALA A 22 3.68 31.33 15.15
CA ALA A 22 4.54 32.48 15.28
C ALA A 22 3.64 33.71 15.46
N ARG A 23 3.87 34.50 16.52
CA ARG A 23 3.08 35.71 16.79
C ARG A 23 3.30 36.79 15.73
N LEU A 24 4.42 36.73 15.02
CA LEU A 24 4.87 37.74 14.06
C LEU A 24 4.31 37.48 12.66
N GLU A 25 4.49 36.26 12.12
CA GLU A 25 3.96 35.89 10.80
C GLU A 25 3.18 34.57 10.88
N GLY A 26 1.86 34.67 10.93
CA GLY A 26 1.00 33.49 10.83
C GLY A 26 0.84 33.07 9.36
N SER A 27 1.17 31.82 9.03
CA SER A 27 0.97 31.27 7.68
C SER A 27 -0.46 31.47 7.15
N HIS A 28 -1.44 31.38 8.04
CA HIS A 28 -2.84 31.67 7.73
C HIS A 28 -3.06 33.11 7.25
N SER A 29 -2.39 34.09 7.87
CA SER A 29 -2.45 35.49 7.45
C SER A 29 -1.79 35.70 6.09
N LEU A 30 -0.69 35.01 5.82
CA LEU A 30 0.02 35.14 4.54
C LEU A 30 -0.83 34.63 3.38
N VAL A 31 -1.46 33.46 3.54
CA VAL A 31 -2.35 32.88 2.52
C VAL A 31 -3.55 33.80 2.26
N HIS A 32 -4.17 34.36 3.30
CA HIS A 32 -5.28 35.30 3.14
C HIS A 32 -4.88 36.61 2.44
N ASN A 33 -3.69 37.12 2.71
CA ASN A 33 -3.21 38.34 2.08
C ASN A 33 -2.84 38.11 0.61
N GLU A 34 -2.11 37.02 0.30
CA GLU A 34 -1.74 36.66 -1.07
C GLU A 34 -2.95 36.35 -1.95
N LEU A 35 -3.97 35.69 -1.40
CA LEU A 35 -5.19 35.34 -2.12
C LEU A 35 -6.32 36.36 -1.94
N GLY A 36 -6.06 37.49 -1.28
CA GLY A 36 -7.09 38.47 -0.90
C GLY A 36 -7.76 39.14 -2.09
N ALA A 37 -7.08 39.20 -3.23
CA ALA A 37 -7.63 39.74 -4.48
C ALA A 37 -8.42 38.71 -5.31
N VAL A 38 -8.44 37.43 -4.90
CA VAL A 38 -9.19 36.38 -5.60
C VAL A 38 -10.68 36.62 -5.42
N ARG A 39 -11.45 36.41 -6.49
CA ARG A 39 -12.91 36.57 -6.46
C ARG A 39 -13.54 35.49 -5.60
N GLY A 40 -14.63 35.82 -4.93
CA GLY A 40 -15.35 34.85 -4.09
C GLY A 40 -14.86 34.76 -2.65
N GLN A 41 -14.01 35.69 -2.19
CA GLN A 41 -13.56 35.73 -0.81
C GLN A 41 -14.72 36.08 0.15
N VAL A 42 -14.97 35.20 1.11
CA VAL A 42 -16.00 35.37 2.16
C VAL A 42 -15.52 36.27 3.29
N GLY A 43 -14.20 36.48 3.43
CA GLY A 43 -13.63 37.26 4.52
C GLY A 43 -13.69 36.51 5.86
N TYR A 44 -13.96 37.24 6.95
CA TYR A 44 -13.88 36.71 8.32
C TYR A 44 -14.94 35.67 8.65
N THR A 45 -16.20 35.90 8.24
CA THR A 45 -17.33 34.99 8.45
C THR A 45 -18.33 35.16 7.32
N ARG A 46 -19.18 34.14 7.12
CA ARG A 46 -20.28 34.18 6.14
C ARG A 46 -21.23 35.37 6.36
N ASP A 47 -21.51 35.71 7.62
CA ASP A 47 -22.40 36.83 7.96
C ASP A 47 -21.76 38.19 7.64
N ASN A 48 -20.44 38.25 7.53
CA ASN A 48 -19.67 39.44 7.14
C ASN A 48 -19.18 39.35 5.68
N ALA A 49 -19.78 38.46 4.89
CA ALA A 49 -19.45 38.32 3.48
C ALA A 49 -19.66 39.64 2.73
N PRO A 50 -18.79 39.97 1.75
CA PRO A 50 -19.04 41.09 0.86
C PRO A 50 -20.39 40.96 0.17
N GLU A 51 -21.16 42.05 0.10
CA GLU A 51 -22.48 42.08 -0.57
C GLU A 51 -22.41 41.62 -2.03
N SER A 52 -21.25 41.83 -2.68
CA SER A 52 -20.99 41.36 -4.05
C SER A 52 -21.12 39.84 -4.21
N LEU A 53 -20.86 39.05 -3.16
CA LEU A 53 -21.00 37.58 -3.23
C LEU A 53 -22.44 37.16 -3.50
N TYR A 54 -23.42 37.85 -2.90
CA TYR A 54 -24.83 37.55 -3.16
C TYR A 54 -25.19 37.74 -4.64
N ALA A 55 -24.68 38.82 -5.26
CA ALA A 55 -24.89 39.08 -6.68
C ALA A 55 -24.15 38.05 -7.56
N MET A 56 -22.95 37.63 -7.17
CA MET A 56 -22.17 36.61 -7.85
C MET A 56 -22.86 35.24 -7.80
N ASP A 57 -23.34 34.81 -6.64
CA ASP A 57 -24.09 33.56 -6.45
C ASP A 57 -25.36 33.54 -7.31
N LYS A 58 -26.09 34.67 -7.32
CA LYS A 58 -27.29 34.81 -8.15
C LYS A 58 -26.96 34.74 -9.65
N ALA A 59 -25.86 35.36 -10.07
CA ALA A 59 -25.39 35.34 -11.45
C ALA A 59 -24.94 33.92 -11.86
N GLU A 60 -24.16 33.24 -11.02
CA GLU A 60 -23.72 31.86 -11.25
C GLU A 60 -24.91 30.92 -11.37
N GLY A 61 -25.86 30.98 -10.42
CA GLY A 61 -27.06 30.15 -10.47
C GLY A 61 -27.90 30.40 -11.74
N ALA A 62 -27.95 31.63 -12.24
CA ALA A 62 -28.62 31.93 -13.50
C ALA A 62 -27.88 31.35 -14.71
N LEU A 63 -26.55 31.45 -14.74
CA LEU A 63 -25.71 30.86 -15.78
C LEU A 63 -25.81 29.33 -15.80
N LEU A 64 -25.76 28.68 -14.63
CA LEU A 64 -25.92 27.22 -14.51
C LEU A 64 -27.27 26.75 -15.06
N ARG A 65 -28.37 27.44 -14.74
CA ARG A 65 -29.70 27.12 -15.29
C ARG A 65 -29.77 27.33 -16.81
N ALA A 66 -29.16 28.41 -17.31
CA ALA A 66 -29.09 28.68 -18.73
C ALA A 66 -28.28 27.60 -19.47
N CYS A 67 -27.11 27.21 -18.94
CA CYS A 67 -26.30 26.12 -19.45
C CYS A 67 -27.07 24.79 -19.49
N ALA A 68 -27.74 24.43 -18.40
CA ALA A 68 -28.49 23.17 -18.34
C ALA A 68 -29.57 23.08 -19.44
N THR A 69 -30.12 24.21 -19.85
CA THR A 69 -31.14 24.29 -20.90
C THR A 69 -30.53 24.38 -22.30
N LEU A 70 -29.48 25.18 -22.47
CA LEU A 70 -28.94 25.56 -23.79
C LEU A 70 -27.77 24.68 -24.26
N ALA A 71 -27.08 23.98 -23.36
CA ALA A 71 -25.96 23.09 -23.72
C ALA A 71 -26.41 21.89 -24.55
N GLN A 72 -27.71 21.56 -24.56
CA GLN A 72 -28.26 20.53 -25.46
C GLN A 72 -28.19 20.96 -26.93
N ALA A 73 -28.29 22.25 -27.22
CA ALA A 73 -28.26 22.81 -28.57
C ALA A 73 -26.86 23.30 -28.98
N ASP A 74 -26.07 23.80 -28.01
CA ASP A 74 -24.67 24.19 -28.21
C ASP A 74 -23.82 23.62 -27.06
N PRO A 75 -23.25 22.42 -27.23
CA PRO A 75 -22.43 21.78 -26.20
C PRO A 75 -21.19 22.58 -25.80
N GLY A 76 -20.69 23.50 -26.64
CA GLY A 76 -19.51 24.33 -26.37
C GLY A 76 -19.82 25.68 -25.71
N LEU A 77 -21.09 25.93 -25.35
CA LEU A 77 -21.51 27.16 -24.69
C LEU A 77 -20.88 27.33 -23.29
N PRO A 78 -20.82 26.31 -22.40
CA PRO A 78 -20.28 26.47 -21.05
C PRO A 78 -18.84 27.01 -21.00
N GLU A 79 -17.99 26.59 -21.94
CA GLU A 79 -16.59 26.99 -22.05
C GLU A 79 -16.42 28.44 -22.50
N ARG A 80 -17.43 29.01 -23.16
CA ARG A 80 -17.41 30.38 -23.69
C ARG A 80 -18.06 31.39 -22.74
N LEU A 81 -18.73 30.91 -21.69
CA LEU A 81 -19.39 31.78 -20.72
C LEU A 81 -18.39 32.39 -19.74
N ARG A 82 -18.68 33.63 -19.37
CA ARG A 82 -17.92 34.35 -18.35
C ARG A 82 -18.48 34.03 -16.97
N TRP A 83 -17.89 33.06 -16.30
CA TRP A 83 -18.25 32.69 -14.93
C TRP A 83 -17.84 33.79 -13.93
N PRO A 84 -18.66 34.03 -12.88
CA PRO A 84 -18.33 35.02 -11.85
C PRO A 84 -17.19 34.52 -10.94
N TYR A 85 -17.12 33.21 -10.70
CA TYR A 85 -16.07 32.53 -9.94
C TYR A 85 -14.99 31.95 -10.85
N ILE A 86 -13.79 31.80 -10.27
CA ILE A 86 -12.69 31.09 -10.91
C ILE A 86 -12.99 29.57 -10.90
N PRO A 87 -12.71 28.82 -12.00
CA PRO A 87 -12.82 27.37 -11.99
C PRO A 87 -11.92 26.73 -10.92
N TYR A 88 -12.34 25.60 -10.37
CA TYR A 88 -11.59 24.94 -9.29
C TYR A 88 -10.15 24.57 -9.68
N ALA A 89 -9.93 24.10 -10.91
CA ALA A 89 -8.59 23.74 -11.39
C ALA A 89 -7.66 24.97 -11.40
N ASP A 90 -8.13 26.11 -11.90
CA ASP A 90 -7.37 27.36 -11.93
C ASP A 90 -7.15 27.91 -10.50
N TYR A 91 -8.15 27.79 -9.62
CA TYR A 91 -8.01 28.14 -8.22
C TYR A 91 -6.94 27.28 -7.52
N ALA A 92 -6.95 25.96 -7.73
CA ALA A 92 -5.97 25.06 -7.16
C ALA A 92 -4.54 25.38 -7.64
N ALA A 93 -4.38 25.69 -8.94
CA ALA A 93 -3.10 26.14 -9.49
C ALA A 93 -2.64 27.47 -8.87
N LEU A 94 -3.55 28.44 -8.73
CA LEU A 94 -3.27 29.73 -8.10
C LEU A 94 -2.85 29.59 -6.64
N VAL A 95 -3.54 28.72 -5.86
CA VAL A 95 -3.18 28.45 -4.47
C VAL A 95 -1.81 27.78 -4.39
N ALA A 96 -1.50 26.83 -5.27
CA ALA A 96 -0.20 26.18 -5.31
C ALA A 96 0.92 27.20 -5.59
N GLU A 97 0.72 28.11 -6.54
CA GLU A 97 1.65 29.19 -6.84
C GLU A 97 1.80 30.17 -5.65
N ALA A 98 0.69 30.57 -5.02
CA ALA A 98 0.73 31.44 -3.85
C ALA A 98 1.51 30.79 -2.69
N VAL A 99 1.31 29.50 -2.44
CA VAL A 99 2.05 28.75 -1.43
C VAL A 99 3.53 28.63 -1.80
N ALA A 100 3.86 28.39 -3.07
CA ALA A 100 5.25 28.36 -3.53
C ALA A 100 5.93 29.72 -3.29
N ARG A 101 5.30 30.83 -3.69
CA ARG A 101 5.81 32.18 -3.42
C ARG A 101 5.97 32.45 -1.92
N ILE A 102 5.01 32.08 -1.09
CA ILE A 102 5.11 32.22 0.37
C ILE A 102 6.33 31.46 0.92
N ASN A 103 6.60 30.25 0.42
CA ASN A 103 7.73 29.44 0.84
C ASN A 103 9.08 29.96 0.32
N ASP A 104 9.09 30.56 -0.87
CA ASP A 104 10.30 31.11 -1.51
C ASP A 104 10.68 32.50 -0.99
N ARG A 105 9.81 33.15 -0.20
CA ARG A 105 10.09 34.45 0.42
C ARG A 105 11.30 34.37 1.32
N THR A 106 12.25 35.27 1.09
CA THR A 106 13.48 35.38 1.90
C THR A 106 13.39 36.53 2.92
N GLU A 107 12.50 37.47 2.68
CA GLU A 107 12.16 38.58 3.55
C GLU A 107 11.06 38.18 4.54
N HIS A 108 11.50 37.66 5.68
CA HIS A 108 10.63 37.33 6.81
C HIS A 108 11.27 37.75 8.13
N ALA A 109 10.46 38.16 9.10
CA ALA A 109 10.91 38.48 10.47
C ALA A 109 11.10 37.23 11.36
N LEU A 110 11.05 36.04 10.75
CA LEU A 110 11.21 34.75 11.40
C LEU A 110 12.70 34.37 11.50
N GLU A 111 13.47 35.12 12.30
CA GLU A 111 14.90 34.89 12.53
C GLU A 111 15.21 34.33 13.93
N GLY A 112 16.45 33.90 14.16
CA GLY A 112 16.94 33.51 15.49
C GLY A 112 16.41 32.19 16.03
N TRP A 113 15.71 31.36 15.26
CA TRP A 113 15.14 30.10 15.76
C TRP A 113 16.18 29.11 16.27
N GLU A 114 17.32 29.01 15.58
CA GLU A 114 18.47 28.19 16.02
C GLU A 114 19.21 28.85 17.18
N GLU A 115 19.48 30.16 17.10
CA GLU A 115 20.19 30.94 18.12
C GLU A 115 19.43 31.01 19.46
N GLN A 116 18.10 31.00 19.42
CA GLN A 116 17.22 30.97 20.59
C GLN A 116 16.95 29.53 21.09
N GLY A 117 17.56 28.51 20.47
CA GLY A 117 17.41 27.10 20.84
C GLY A 117 16.01 26.54 20.60
N PHE A 118 15.23 27.15 19.69
CA PHE A 118 13.87 26.70 19.35
C PHE A 118 13.85 25.61 18.28
N VAL A 119 14.97 25.35 17.61
CA VAL A 119 15.17 24.22 16.70
C VAL A 119 16.08 23.21 17.38
N THR A 120 15.56 22.01 17.62
CA THR A 120 16.33 20.87 18.12
C THR A 120 15.86 19.65 17.34
N GLY A 121 16.81 18.92 16.76
CA GLY A 121 16.51 17.63 16.15
C GLY A 121 16.21 16.62 17.26
N SER A 122 15.26 15.71 17.04
CA SER A 122 14.97 14.65 18.01
C SER A 122 14.56 13.38 17.32
N PHE A 123 14.91 12.23 17.89
CA PHE A 123 14.55 10.90 17.38
C PHE A 123 13.98 10.01 18.50
N ARG A 124 13.34 8.90 18.12
CA ARG A 124 12.94 7.83 19.03
C ARG A 124 12.96 6.51 18.27
N LEU A 125 13.32 5.42 18.93
CA LEU A 125 13.48 4.11 18.28
C LEU A 125 12.20 3.28 18.30
N GLY A 126 11.26 3.62 19.19
CA GLY A 126 9.95 2.97 19.28
C GLY A 126 8.83 3.96 19.59
N PRO A 127 7.56 3.60 19.30
CA PRO A 127 6.41 4.47 19.53
C PRO A 127 6.15 4.77 21.02
N ARG A 128 6.64 3.90 21.92
CA ARG A 128 6.50 4.02 23.39
C ARG A 128 7.77 4.55 24.09
N GLU A 129 8.84 4.79 23.35
CA GLU A 129 10.09 5.32 23.90
C GLU A 129 10.07 6.84 24.01
N PRO A 130 10.83 7.41 24.97
CA PRO A 130 10.99 8.85 25.06
C PRO A 130 11.68 9.41 23.82
N TRP A 131 11.36 10.65 23.48
CA TRP A 131 12.09 11.41 22.48
C TRP A 131 13.48 11.74 23.01
N ARG A 132 14.50 11.48 22.19
CA ARG A 132 15.92 11.72 22.45
C ARG A 132 16.42 12.84 21.54
N ASP A 133 17.46 13.55 21.97
CA ASP A 133 18.05 14.60 21.13
C ASP A 133 18.73 13.97 19.92
N LEU A 134 18.70 14.61 18.74
CA LEU A 134 19.50 14.14 17.61
C LEU A 134 20.99 14.14 17.94
N ALA A 135 21.45 15.02 18.83
CA ALA A 135 22.84 15.02 19.30
C ALA A 135 23.20 13.72 20.04
N ASP A 136 22.23 13.06 20.69
CA ASP A 136 22.45 11.74 21.31
C ASP A 136 22.77 10.66 20.27
N LEU A 137 22.45 10.90 19.00
CA LEU A 137 22.68 9.99 17.89
C LEU A 137 24.17 9.98 17.47
N ASP A 138 24.86 11.11 17.62
CA ASP A 138 26.30 11.23 17.37
C ASP A 138 27.13 10.56 18.47
N ALA A 139 26.57 10.44 19.68
CA ALA A 139 27.16 9.69 20.78
C ALA A 139 27.02 8.17 20.64
N LEU A 140 26.25 7.67 19.65
CA LEU A 140 26.09 6.25 19.41
C LEU A 140 27.26 5.68 18.59
N PRO A 141 27.64 4.41 18.83
CA PRO A 141 28.62 3.71 18.01
C PRO A 141 28.25 3.78 16.52
N GLU A 142 29.25 3.94 15.64
CA GLU A 142 29.03 4.20 14.21
C GLU A 142 28.13 3.15 13.51
N GLY A 143 28.26 1.87 13.87
CA GLY A 143 27.38 0.81 13.36
C GLY A 143 25.91 0.97 13.80
N MET A 144 25.67 1.46 15.01
CA MET A 144 24.34 1.71 15.56
C MET A 144 23.75 3.02 15.00
N ARG A 145 24.57 4.07 14.87
CA ARG A 145 24.23 5.34 14.21
C ARG A 145 23.79 5.10 12.75
N GLY A 146 24.57 4.31 12.02
CA GLY A 146 24.28 3.92 10.64
C GLY A 146 22.97 3.14 10.51
N ALA A 147 22.73 2.17 11.40
CA ALA A 147 21.50 1.39 11.41
C ALA A 147 20.26 2.26 11.72
N ILE A 148 20.34 3.17 12.69
CA ILE A 148 19.23 4.05 13.06
C ILE A 148 18.94 5.08 11.97
N LEU A 149 19.96 5.70 11.36
CA LEU A 149 19.76 6.64 10.24
C LEU A 149 19.23 5.93 9.00
N ALA A 150 19.69 4.72 8.72
CA ALA A 150 19.15 3.88 7.66
C ALA A 150 17.68 3.53 7.94
N GLN A 151 17.34 3.17 9.18
CA GLN A 151 15.97 2.88 9.59
C GLN A 151 15.08 4.13 9.47
N LEU A 152 15.47 5.28 10.01
CA LEU A 152 14.72 6.54 9.91
C LEU A 152 14.46 6.98 8.45
N ARG A 153 15.40 6.74 7.54
CA ARG A 153 15.26 7.04 6.10
C ARG A 153 14.47 5.97 5.34
N ALA A 154 14.50 4.72 5.79
CA ALA A 154 13.93 3.58 5.09
C ALA A 154 12.53 3.19 5.58
N ASP A 155 12.01 3.78 6.67
CA ASP A 155 10.85 3.23 7.36
C ASP A 155 9.51 3.57 6.68
N ARG A 156 9.34 3.05 5.46
CA ARG A 156 8.07 2.93 4.75
C ARG A 156 7.03 2.15 5.58
N ALA A 157 7.43 1.41 6.61
CA ALA A 157 6.50 0.73 7.51
C ALA A 157 5.70 1.69 8.39
N PHE A 158 6.11 2.96 8.52
CA PHE A 158 5.29 3.99 9.17
C PHE A 158 4.12 4.48 8.31
N MET A 159 4.12 4.28 6.99
CA MET A 159 3.04 4.81 6.14
C MET A 159 1.66 4.26 6.49
N PRO A 160 1.46 2.95 6.72
CA PRO A 160 0.18 2.43 7.23
C PRO A 160 -0.29 3.10 8.53
N VAL A 161 0.65 3.49 9.40
CA VAL A 161 0.33 4.19 10.66
C VAL A 161 -0.06 5.65 10.41
N ILE A 162 0.59 6.32 9.46
CA ILE A 162 0.29 7.72 9.10
C ILE A 162 -1.05 7.82 8.38
N LEU A 163 -1.29 6.95 7.40
CA LEU A 163 -2.54 6.88 6.65
C LEU A 163 -3.69 6.38 7.56
N GLY A 164 -3.38 5.54 8.53
CA GLY A 164 -4.32 5.02 9.50
C GLY A 164 -5.08 3.79 8.98
N GLU A 165 -5.57 2.97 9.92
CA GLU A 165 -6.24 1.70 9.61
C GLU A 165 -7.55 1.87 8.85
N GLY A 166 -8.24 3.01 9.02
CA GLY A 166 -9.51 3.30 8.34
C GLY A 166 -9.37 3.45 6.82
N LEU A 167 -8.16 3.71 6.32
CA LEU A 167 -7.85 3.81 4.88
C LEU A 167 -7.30 2.49 4.31
N ALA A 168 -7.23 1.43 5.12
CA ALA A 168 -6.73 0.14 4.67
C ALA A 168 -7.77 -0.56 3.79
N LEU A 169 -7.43 -0.79 2.52
CA LEU A 169 -8.25 -1.56 1.60
C LEU A 169 -7.93 -3.05 1.75
N ARG A 170 -8.96 -3.87 1.97
CA ARG A 170 -8.81 -5.33 2.04
C ARG A 170 -8.71 -5.90 0.63
N GLY A 171 -7.67 -6.69 0.39
CA GLY A 171 -7.45 -7.36 -0.87
C GLY A 171 -7.08 -8.84 -0.68
N THR A 172 -7.21 -9.61 -1.75
CA THR A 172 -6.76 -11.00 -1.81
C THR A 172 -5.95 -11.18 -3.08
N VAL A 173 -4.85 -11.92 -2.98
CA VAL A 173 -4.00 -12.25 -4.12
C VAL A 173 -4.76 -13.21 -5.05
N SER A 174 -5.03 -12.77 -6.28
CA SER A 174 -5.71 -13.57 -7.29
C SER A 174 -4.77 -14.57 -7.98
N ASP A 175 -5.35 -15.48 -8.77
CA ASP A 175 -4.61 -16.43 -9.61
C ASP A 175 -3.71 -15.78 -10.69
N ARG A 176 -3.94 -14.49 -10.97
CA ARG A 176 -3.12 -13.71 -11.89
C ARG A 176 -1.94 -13.03 -11.18
N LEU A 177 -1.73 -13.30 -9.89
CA LEU A 177 -0.74 -12.64 -9.05
C LEU A 177 -0.94 -11.12 -9.02
N GLU A 178 -2.21 -10.71 -8.94
CA GLU A 178 -2.65 -9.33 -8.82
C GLU A 178 -3.60 -9.20 -7.63
N ILE A 179 -3.57 -8.05 -6.95
CA ILE A 179 -4.49 -7.67 -5.89
C ILE A 179 -5.30 -6.47 -6.41
N LYS A 180 -6.62 -6.63 -6.53
CA LYS A 180 -7.52 -5.55 -6.94
C LYS A 180 -8.17 -4.95 -5.70
N VAL A 181 -8.03 -3.65 -5.55
CA VAL A 181 -8.67 -2.90 -4.46
C VAL A 181 -9.48 -1.74 -5.04
N LYS A 182 -10.63 -1.48 -4.43
CA LYS A 182 -11.49 -0.35 -4.75
C LYS A 182 -11.82 0.41 -3.48
N ASP A 183 -11.56 1.71 -3.46
CA ASP A 183 -11.99 2.62 -2.42
C ASP A 183 -13.37 3.19 -2.78
N PRO A 184 -14.44 2.86 -2.04
CA PRO A 184 -15.78 3.35 -2.32
C PRO A 184 -15.98 4.83 -1.96
N ALA A 185 -15.13 5.43 -1.11
CA ALA A 185 -15.29 6.81 -0.68
C ALA A 185 -14.86 7.82 -1.77
N ILE A 186 -13.90 7.42 -2.61
CA ILE A 186 -13.31 8.27 -3.66
C ILE A 186 -13.40 7.66 -5.06
N ASP A 187 -14.15 6.56 -5.22
CA ASP A 187 -14.28 5.76 -6.45
C ASP A 187 -12.92 5.40 -7.11
N TYR A 188 -11.90 5.22 -6.28
CA TYR A 188 -10.55 4.89 -6.75
C TYR A 188 -10.40 3.38 -6.87
N ALA A 189 -9.88 2.90 -7.99
CA ALA A 189 -9.55 1.49 -8.20
C ALA A 189 -8.08 1.34 -8.54
N ALA A 190 -7.40 0.42 -7.85
CA ALA A 190 -5.99 0.11 -8.09
C ALA A 190 -5.80 -1.39 -8.29
N THR A 191 -4.87 -1.73 -9.19
CA THR A 191 -4.39 -3.10 -9.35
C THR A 191 -2.93 -3.16 -8.90
N VAL A 192 -2.68 -3.86 -7.81
CA VAL A 192 -1.35 -4.01 -7.20
C VAL A 192 -0.75 -5.35 -7.61
N ALA A 193 0.52 -5.38 -7.96
CA ALA A 193 1.21 -6.64 -8.26
C ALA A 193 1.45 -7.45 -6.98
N ALA A 194 1.33 -8.77 -7.03
CA ALA A 194 1.55 -9.67 -5.89
C ALA A 194 3.05 -9.91 -5.58
N ILE A 195 3.86 -8.87 -5.72
CA ILE A 195 5.28 -8.85 -5.36
C ILE A 195 5.47 -7.80 -4.28
N VAL A 196 6.10 -8.19 -3.18
CA VAL A 196 6.39 -7.30 -2.07
C VAL A 196 7.89 -7.13 -1.93
N ARG A 197 8.34 -5.87 -1.88
CA ARG A 197 9.70 -5.52 -1.49
C ARG A 197 9.73 -5.27 0.01
N GLY A 198 10.36 -6.18 0.74
CA GLY A 198 10.47 -6.12 2.19
C GLY A 198 11.38 -4.98 2.67
N PRO A 199 11.42 -4.73 3.99
CA PRO A 199 12.32 -3.74 4.59
C PRO A 199 13.81 -4.11 4.42
N ASP A 200 14.10 -5.39 4.21
CA ASP A 200 15.42 -5.91 3.82
C ASP A 200 15.78 -5.61 2.36
N GLY A 201 14.87 -4.98 1.61
CA GLY A 201 15.04 -4.66 0.19
C GLY A 201 14.86 -5.85 -0.74
N VAL A 202 14.59 -7.05 -0.19
CA VAL A 202 14.42 -8.29 -0.94
C VAL A 202 12.98 -8.38 -1.44
N GLU A 203 12.82 -8.79 -2.69
CA GLU A 203 11.51 -8.99 -3.29
C GLU A 203 11.03 -10.43 -3.09
N ARG A 204 9.77 -10.57 -2.68
CA ARG A 204 9.12 -11.85 -2.42
C ARG A 204 7.77 -11.89 -3.10
N LEU A 205 7.41 -13.07 -3.62
CA LEU A 205 6.09 -13.30 -4.18
C LEU A 205 5.10 -13.59 -3.05
N LEU A 206 3.91 -12.98 -3.10
CA LEU A 206 2.82 -13.31 -2.19
C LEU A 206 2.10 -14.57 -2.66
N ALA A 207 1.60 -15.36 -1.71
CA ALA A 207 0.92 -16.61 -2.02
C ALA A 207 -0.46 -16.33 -2.64
N ARG A 208 -0.89 -17.19 -3.57
CA ARG A 208 -2.26 -17.15 -4.12
C ARG A 208 -3.28 -17.34 -2.99
N GLY A 209 -4.35 -16.54 -2.99
CA GLY A 209 -5.36 -16.55 -1.94
C GLY A 209 -4.95 -15.88 -0.63
N GLN A 210 -3.72 -15.35 -0.51
CA GLN A 210 -3.28 -14.63 0.68
C GLN A 210 -4.09 -13.34 0.86
N ALA A 211 -4.65 -13.15 2.04
CA ALA A 211 -5.35 -11.92 2.42
C ALA A 211 -4.34 -10.85 2.84
N VAL A 212 -4.52 -9.63 2.35
CA VAL A 212 -3.64 -8.49 2.61
C VAL A 212 -4.44 -7.21 2.84
N LEU A 213 -3.86 -6.30 3.62
CA LEU A 213 -4.28 -4.92 3.76
C LEU A 213 -3.39 -4.05 2.88
N VAL A 214 -4.02 -3.16 2.12
CA VAL A 214 -3.39 -2.33 1.10
C VAL A 214 -3.66 -0.88 1.43
N TRP A 215 -2.60 -0.07 1.51
CA TRP A 215 -2.71 1.38 1.53
C TRP A 215 -2.09 1.94 0.26
N VAL A 216 -2.77 2.90 -0.37
CA VAL A 216 -2.23 3.67 -1.49
C VAL A 216 -2.15 5.12 -1.05
N ASN A 217 -0.95 5.70 -1.10
CA ASN A 217 -0.76 7.10 -0.78
C ASN A 217 -1.15 7.95 -2.01
N PRO A 218 -2.11 8.89 -1.92
CA PRO A 218 -2.46 9.76 -3.04
C PRO A 218 -1.28 10.58 -3.59
N LEU A 219 -0.27 10.85 -2.75
CA LEU A 219 0.95 11.56 -3.15
C LEU A 219 2.01 10.66 -3.81
N GLU A 220 1.86 9.33 -3.72
CA GLU A 220 2.72 8.34 -4.35
C GLU A 220 1.87 7.18 -4.91
N PRO A 221 1.00 7.46 -5.91
CA PRO A 221 -0.07 6.53 -6.32
C PRO A 221 0.43 5.26 -7.01
N LEU A 222 1.71 5.22 -7.41
CA LEU A 222 2.34 4.07 -8.05
C LEU A 222 2.92 3.06 -7.05
N VAL A 223 2.83 3.33 -5.75
CA VAL A 223 3.35 2.47 -4.68
C VAL A 223 2.24 2.16 -3.68
N ALA A 224 2.02 0.87 -3.46
CA ALA A 224 1.14 0.36 -2.42
C ALA A 224 1.96 -0.14 -1.23
N TYR A 225 1.46 0.11 -0.03
CA TYR A 225 1.99 -0.39 1.22
C TYR A 225 1.15 -1.59 1.64
N LEU A 226 1.80 -2.72 1.91
CA LEU A 226 1.13 -3.98 2.20
C LEU A 226 1.37 -4.43 3.63
N ALA A 227 0.32 -4.92 4.28
CA ALA A 227 0.41 -5.62 5.56
C ALA A 227 -0.45 -6.87 5.56
N GLU A 228 -0.06 -7.85 6.36
CA GLU A 228 -0.86 -9.03 6.64
C GLU A 228 -1.82 -8.72 7.80
N PRO A 229 -3.11 -9.06 7.68
CA PRO A 229 -4.06 -8.94 8.79
C PRO A 229 -3.75 -10.01 9.84
N THR A 230 -3.30 -9.61 11.03
CA THR A 230 -3.11 -10.54 12.17
C THR A 230 -4.03 -10.16 13.35
N LYS A 231 -4.19 -11.06 14.32
CA LYS A 231 -5.03 -10.83 15.51
C LYS A 231 -4.51 -9.68 16.37
N ASP A 232 -3.19 -9.48 16.39
CA ASP A 232 -2.51 -8.47 17.21
C ASP A 232 -2.31 -7.13 16.47
N GLY A 233 -2.88 -7.01 15.27
CA GLY A 233 -2.76 -5.84 14.40
C GLY A 233 -2.13 -6.15 13.03
N PRO A 234 -2.12 -5.18 12.11
CA PRO A 234 -1.52 -5.37 10.80
C PRO A 234 0.00 -5.58 10.90
N ARG A 235 0.52 -6.67 10.33
CA ARG A 235 1.97 -6.94 10.23
C ARG A 235 2.49 -6.46 8.88
N TYR A 236 3.29 -5.40 8.87
CA TYR A 236 3.83 -4.84 7.62
C TYR A 236 4.65 -5.86 6.84
N LEU A 237 4.35 -6.00 5.54
CA LEU A 237 5.04 -6.89 4.62
C LEU A 237 6.08 -6.15 3.78
N GLY A 238 5.79 -4.90 3.40
CA GLY A 238 6.64 -4.12 2.51
C GLY A 238 5.83 -3.28 1.52
N THR A 239 6.48 -2.88 0.43
CA THR A 239 5.83 -2.13 -0.65
C THR A 239 5.68 -2.96 -1.92
N ALA A 240 4.60 -2.72 -2.65
CA ALA A 240 4.33 -3.35 -3.94
C ALA A 240 4.03 -2.27 -5.00
N PRO A 241 4.38 -2.50 -6.28
CA PRO A 241 4.06 -1.57 -7.33
C PRO A 241 2.56 -1.63 -7.67
N VAL A 242 1.97 -0.44 -7.84
CA VAL A 242 0.61 -0.27 -8.39
C VAL A 242 0.72 -0.14 -9.89
N MET A 243 -0.01 -0.97 -10.62
CA MET A 243 -0.10 -0.87 -12.07
C MET A 243 -1.03 0.28 -12.43
N ALA A 244 -0.50 1.27 -13.13
CA ALA A 244 -1.29 2.40 -13.62
C ALA A 244 -2.41 1.89 -14.56
N PRO A 245 -3.63 2.43 -14.48
CA PRO A 245 -4.64 2.19 -15.48
C PRO A 245 -4.15 2.77 -16.81
N ALA A 246 -3.81 1.89 -17.75
CA ALA A 246 -3.34 2.29 -19.07
C ALA A 246 -4.51 2.33 -20.07
N HIS A 247 -4.65 3.45 -20.79
CA HIS A 247 -5.50 3.51 -21.97
C HIS A 247 -4.83 2.74 -23.13
N GLN A 248 -5.60 2.27 -24.11
CA GLN A 248 -5.06 1.51 -25.24
C GLN A 248 -4.03 2.30 -26.06
N ASP A 249 -4.14 3.63 -26.03
CA ASP A 249 -3.25 4.53 -26.77
C ASP A 249 -1.96 4.89 -26.00
N ASP A 250 -1.87 4.54 -24.71
CA ASP A 250 -0.68 4.80 -23.89
C ASP A 250 0.27 3.59 -23.92
N ALA A 251 1.04 3.50 -25.01
CA ALA A 251 2.01 2.44 -25.22
C ALA A 251 3.07 2.37 -24.10
N ALA A 252 3.39 3.50 -23.45
CA ALA A 252 4.39 3.55 -22.38
C ALA A 252 3.84 2.92 -21.09
N ALA A 253 2.63 3.28 -20.68
CA ALA A 253 1.98 2.71 -19.50
C ALA A 253 1.69 1.20 -19.68
N ILE A 254 1.33 0.78 -20.89
CA ILE A 254 1.17 -0.65 -21.24
C ILE A 254 2.51 -1.38 -21.11
N ALA A 255 3.59 -0.84 -21.69
CA ALA A 255 4.91 -1.46 -21.64
C ALA A 255 5.40 -1.62 -20.19
N GLU A 256 5.21 -0.62 -19.34
CA GLU A 256 5.62 -0.68 -17.94
C GLU A 256 4.81 -1.71 -17.15
N SER A 257 3.49 -1.78 -17.38
CA SER A 257 2.63 -2.80 -16.78
C SER A 257 3.04 -4.22 -17.21
N LEU A 258 3.45 -4.41 -18.46
CA LEU A 258 3.96 -5.69 -18.97
C LEU A 258 5.29 -6.08 -18.33
N LYS A 259 6.20 -5.13 -18.08
CA LYS A 259 7.47 -5.40 -17.37
C LYS A 259 7.21 -5.89 -15.95
N ILE A 260 6.30 -5.24 -15.23
CA ILE A 260 5.92 -5.64 -13.86
C ILE A 260 5.34 -7.07 -13.88
N ARG A 261 4.42 -7.37 -14.81
CA ARG A 261 3.85 -8.72 -14.96
C ARG A 261 4.91 -9.77 -15.32
N ALA A 262 5.81 -9.48 -16.25
CA ALA A 262 6.89 -10.38 -16.64
C ALA A 262 7.79 -10.71 -15.45
N LYS A 263 8.09 -9.71 -14.61
CA LYS A 263 8.88 -9.88 -13.39
C LYS A 263 8.19 -10.78 -12.36
N VAL A 264 6.90 -10.57 -12.13
CA VAL A 264 6.07 -11.41 -11.24
C VAL A 264 6.06 -12.87 -11.71
N GLN A 265 5.86 -13.09 -13.02
CA GLN A 265 5.89 -14.44 -13.61
C GLN A 265 7.28 -15.09 -13.53
N ALA A 266 8.36 -14.32 -13.70
CA ALA A 266 9.72 -14.83 -13.58
C ALA A 266 10.02 -15.32 -12.15
N LEU A 267 9.59 -14.59 -11.13
CA LEU A 267 9.71 -14.99 -9.73
C LEU A 267 8.88 -16.23 -9.41
N GLU A 268 7.65 -16.32 -9.92
CA GLU A 268 6.83 -17.52 -9.78
C GLU A 268 7.50 -18.75 -10.42
N ARG A 269 8.01 -18.61 -11.65
CA ARG A 269 8.74 -19.69 -12.31
C ARG A 269 9.98 -20.11 -11.53
N ALA A 270 10.76 -19.16 -11.01
CA ALA A 270 11.94 -19.45 -10.20
C ALA A 270 11.59 -20.20 -8.91
N ALA A 271 10.43 -19.93 -8.30
CA ALA A 271 9.95 -20.65 -7.12
C ALA A 271 9.46 -22.08 -7.44
N ILE A 272 8.84 -22.30 -8.60
CA ILE A 272 8.27 -23.60 -9.01
C ILE A 272 9.33 -24.53 -9.63
N LEU A 273 10.28 -23.97 -10.38
CA LEU A 273 11.30 -24.71 -11.16
C LEU A 273 12.02 -25.81 -10.35
N PRO A 274 12.52 -25.56 -9.12
CA PRO A 274 13.21 -26.59 -8.35
C PRO A 274 12.31 -27.78 -7.98
N ALA A 275 11.06 -27.51 -7.59
CA ALA A 275 10.10 -28.57 -7.25
C ALA A 275 9.68 -29.36 -8.49
N ALA A 276 9.48 -28.68 -9.63
CA ALA A 276 9.17 -29.31 -10.90
C ALA A 276 10.34 -30.16 -11.44
N GLN A 277 11.59 -29.68 -11.28
CA GLN A 277 12.81 -30.42 -11.63
C GLN A 277 12.94 -31.69 -10.78
N ALA A 278 12.77 -31.59 -9.45
CA ALA A 278 12.81 -32.74 -8.56
C ALA A 278 11.70 -33.77 -8.89
N ALA A 279 10.49 -33.32 -9.24
CA ALA A 279 9.41 -34.20 -9.66
C ALA A 279 9.69 -34.89 -11.01
N ALA A 280 10.29 -34.16 -11.96
CA ALA A 280 10.69 -34.72 -13.26
C ALA A 280 11.83 -35.74 -13.12
N GLU A 281 12.78 -35.51 -12.21
CA GLU A 281 13.85 -36.46 -11.89
C GLU A 281 13.31 -37.75 -11.26
N ARG A 282 12.38 -37.64 -10.30
CA ARG A 282 11.68 -38.80 -9.73
C ARG A 282 10.98 -39.61 -10.80
N LYS A 283 10.19 -38.95 -11.66
CA LYS A 283 9.50 -39.63 -12.76
C LYS A 283 10.47 -40.33 -13.72
N ARG A 284 11.61 -39.71 -14.05
CA ARG A 284 12.65 -40.33 -14.90
C ARG A 284 13.26 -41.56 -14.24
N ALA A 285 13.48 -41.54 -12.93
CA ALA A 285 13.96 -42.69 -12.16
C ALA A 285 12.93 -43.83 -12.18
N ASP A 286 11.66 -43.51 -11.94
CA ASP A 286 10.56 -44.50 -12.00
C ASP A 286 10.42 -45.11 -13.40
N ASP A 287 10.49 -44.29 -14.46
CA ASP A 287 10.42 -44.73 -15.86
C ASP A 287 11.66 -45.55 -16.27
N ALA A 288 12.83 -45.30 -15.66
CA ALA A 288 14.03 -46.10 -15.88
C ALA A 288 13.89 -47.47 -15.19
N TRP A 289 13.48 -47.49 -13.92
CA TRP A 289 13.23 -48.71 -13.16
C TRP A 289 12.17 -49.58 -13.85
N ASN A 290 11.05 -49.00 -14.29
CA ASN A 290 10.01 -49.72 -15.02
C ASN A 290 10.51 -50.33 -16.33
N ARG A 291 11.38 -49.62 -17.07
CA ARG A 291 11.98 -50.14 -18.30
C ARG A 291 12.91 -51.32 -18.03
N GLU A 292 13.71 -51.25 -16.98
CA GLU A 292 14.59 -52.35 -16.55
C GLU A 292 13.78 -53.58 -16.15
N GLN A 293 12.73 -53.41 -15.36
CA GLN A 293 11.85 -54.50 -14.94
C GLN A 293 11.13 -55.17 -16.13
N LEU A 294 10.62 -54.36 -17.06
CA LEU A 294 9.99 -54.88 -18.29
C LEU A 294 11.00 -55.60 -19.20
N ALA A 295 12.24 -55.13 -19.27
CA ALA A 295 13.30 -55.81 -20.02
C ALA A 295 13.68 -57.15 -19.38
N ALA A 296 13.85 -57.19 -18.05
CA ALA A 296 14.12 -58.41 -17.29
C ALA A 296 12.98 -59.44 -17.42
N ALA A 297 11.73 -59.00 -17.31
CA ALA A 297 10.56 -59.87 -17.50
C ALA A 297 10.47 -60.43 -18.93
N ARG A 298 10.83 -59.63 -19.94
CA ARG A 298 10.87 -60.08 -21.35
C ARG A 298 11.97 -61.10 -21.61
N GLU A 299 13.15 -60.94 -21.01
CA GLU A 299 14.24 -61.91 -21.12
C GLU A 299 13.91 -63.21 -20.37
N ALA A 300 13.33 -63.12 -19.18
CA ALA A 300 12.83 -64.29 -18.44
C ALA A 300 11.78 -65.08 -19.23
N ALA A 301 10.91 -64.38 -19.99
CA ALA A 301 9.91 -65.01 -20.85
C ALA A 301 10.49 -65.71 -22.10
N LYS A 302 11.72 -65.36 -22.53
CA LYS A 302 12.41 -66.01 -23.66
C LYS A 302 13.17 -67.29 -23.26
N ALA A 303 13.36 -67.54 -21.97
CA ALA A 303 14.03 -68.75 -21.50
C ALA A 303 13.20 -70.01 -21.85
N PRO A 304 13.77 -70.99 -22.58
CA PRO A 304 13.04 -72.18 -22.99
C PRO A 304 12.73 -73.06 -21.77
N GLY A 305 11.44 -73.15 -21.43
CA GLY A 305 10.92 -74.04 -20.37
C GLY A 305 9.89 -73.42 -19.43
N MET A 306 9.72 -72.10 -19.42
CA MET A 306 8.80 -71.43 -18.48
C MET A 306 7.41 -71.26 -19.09
N ARG A 307 6.54 -72.27 -18.93
CA ARG A 307 5.08 -72.05 -19.03
C ARG A 307 4.64 -71.34 -17.74
N PRO A 308 3.94 -70.19 -17.78
CA PRO A 308 3.47 -69.54 -16.57
C PRO A 308 2.38 -70.41 -15.92
N GLY A 309 2.69 -70.97 -14.75
CA GLY A 309 1.67 -71.53 -13.86
C GLY A 309 0.75 -70.40 -13.41
N ARG A 310 -0.56 -70.57 -13.62
CA ARG A 310 -1.60 -69.53 -13.50
C ARG A 310 -1.89 -69.06 -12.05
N GLY A 311 -0.93 -69.10 -11.11
CA GLY A 311 -1.26 -68.86 -9.70
C GLY A 311 -0.15 -68.56 -8.70
N GLN A 312 1.08 -68.19 -9.09
CA GLN A 312 2.15 -67.96 -8.10
C GLN A 312 2.99 -66.68 -8.29
N ALA A 313 2.52 -65.69 -9.06
CA ALA A 313 3.32 -64.50 -9.37
C ALA A 313 2.76 -63.21 -8.75
N LEU A 314 2.48 -63.18 -7.43
CA LEU A 314 2.17 -61.93 -6.71
C LEU A 314 2.69 -61.88 -5.25
N GLU A 315 3.60 -62.76 -4.83
CA GLU A 315 4.15 -62.73 -3.46
C GLU A 315 5.57 -62.13 -3.33
N GLY A 316 6.22 -61.74 -4.43
CA GLY A 316 7.62 -61.25 -4.42
C GLY A 316 7.85 -59.79 -4.80
N LEU A 317 6.81 -59.05 -5.21
CA LEU A 317 6.94 -57.64 -5.64
C LEU A 317 6.76 -56.69 -4.44
N ALA A 318 7.69 -56.75 -3.49
CA ALA A 318 7.85 -55.67 -2.53
C ALA A 318 8.56 -54.51 -3.23
N ALA A 319 7.87 -53.38 -3.41
CA ALA A 319 8.49 -52.13 -3.83
C ALA A 319 9.62 -51.76 -2.84
N PRO A 320 10.74 -51.19 -3.29
CA PRO A 320 11.76 -50.69 -2.37
C PRO A 320 11.12 -49.63 -1.45
N ALA A 321 11.22 -49.86 -0.14
CA ALA A 321 10.77 -48.90 0.86
C ALA A 321 11.53 -47.57 0.69
N PRO A 322 10.87 -46.41 0.82
CA PRO A 322 11.56 -45.13 0.76
C PRO A 322 12.50 -44.99 1.96
N GLU A 323 13.81 -45.00 1.72
CA GLU A 323 14.80 -44.58 2.72
C GLU A 323 14.75 -43.06 2.86
N GLY A 324 13.94 -42.61 3.82
CA GLY A 324 13.86 -41.23 4.30
C GLY A 324 13.00 -41.21 5.56
N PRO A 325 13.28 -40.34 6.55
CA PRO A 325 12.51 -40.32 7.79
C PRO A 325 11.04 -40.05 7.46
N ALA A 326 10.16 -40.95 7.90
CA ALA A 326 8.72 -40.77 7.84
C ALA A 326 8.38 -39.47 8.58
N GLN A 327 8.09 -38.41 7.83
CA GLN A 327 7.33 -37.29 8.34
C GLN A 327 5.87 -37.69 8.26
N ASP A 328 5.22 -37.81 9.42
CA ASP A 328 3.78 -38.01 9.58
C ASP A 328 3.00 -37.07 8.66
N LEU A 329 2.43 -37.63 7.60
CA LEU A 329 1.49 -36.95 6.70
C LEU A 329 0.02 -37.15 7.12
N ASP A 330 -0.23 -37.73 8.29
CA ASP A 330 -1.57 -37.81 8.89
C ASP A 330 -1.93 -36.62 9.81
N ALA A 331 -1.09 -35.58 9.88
CA ALA A 331 -1.39 -34.35 10.61
C ALA A 331 -2.13 -33.27 9.80
N LEU A 332 -2.54 -33.53 8.55
CA LEU A 332 -3.22 -32.53 7.69
C LEU A 332 -4.45 -33.11 6.95
N ALA A 333 -5.35 -33.75 7.69
CA ALA A 333 -6.76 -33.78 7.31
C ALA A 333 -7.48 -32.64 8.04
N PRO A 334 -8.15 -31.70 7.36
CA PRO A 334 -9.06 -30.79 8.04
C PRO A 334 -10.21 -31.64 8.59
N GLY A 335 -10.28 -31.72 9.92
CA GLY A 335 -11.38 -32.36 10.63
C GLY A 335 -12.70 -31.84 10.09
N ALA A 336 -13.62 -32.77 9.80
CA ALA A 336 -15.01 -32.43 9.50
C ALA A 336 -15.54 -31.45 10.56
N PRO A 337 -16.18 -30.33 10.17
CA PRO A 337 -16.68 -29.37 11.13
C PRO A 337 -17.73 -30.03 12.02
N ALA A 338 -17.49 -29.98 13.34
CA ALA A 338 -18.52 -30.28 14.33
C ALA A 338 -19.73 -29.34 14.13
N PRO A 339 -20.97 -29.83 14.29
CA PRO A 339 -22.15 -28.97 14.19
C PRO A 339 -22.09 -27.88 15.26
N ALA A 340 -22.22 -26.62 14.83
CA ALA A 340 -22.21 -25.47 15.70
C ALA A 340 -23.39 -25.53 16.70
N PRO A 341 -23.20 -25.15 17.99
CA PRO A 341 -24.31 -24.99 18.91
C PRO A 341 -25.18 -23.80 18.46
N ALA A 342 -26.49 -24.01 18.48
CA ALA A 342 -27.47 -22.98 18.17
C ALA A 342 -27.37 -21.85 19.22
N LEU A 343 -26.86 -20.70 18.82
CA LEU A 343 -26.94 -19.46 19.60
C LEU A 343 -28.38 -18.97 19.55
N THR A 344 -28.97 -18.76 20.71
CA THR A 344 -30.35 -18.23 20.83
C THR A 344 -30.30 -16.74 21.07
N LEU A 345 -31.41 -16.06 20.77
CA LEU A 345 -31.57 -14.60 20.80
C LEU A 345 -31.34 -13.92 22.18
N LYS A 346 -30.91 -14.68 23.20
CA LYS A 346 -30.54 -14.17 24.53
C LYS A 346 -29.07 -13.78 24.65
N ASP A 347 -28.22 -14.12 23.66
CA ASP A 347 -26.77 -13.86 23.72
C ASP A 347 -26.35 -12.49 23.14
N PHE A 348 -27.32 -11.63 22.82
CA PHE A 348 -27.10 -10.31 22.18
C PHE A 348 -27.73 -9.12 22.94
N LEU A 349 -27.92 -9.24 24.25
CA LEU A 349 -28.33 -8.11 25.11
C LEU A 349 -27.25 -7.74 26.12
#